data_AF-A0A0A9C7I4-F1
#
_entry.id   AF-A0A0A9C7I4-F1
#
_cell.length_a   1.000
_cell.length_b   1.000
_cell.length_c   1.000
_cell.angle_alpha   90.00
_cell.angle_beta   90.00
_cell.angle_gamma   90.00
#
_symmetry.space_group_name_H-M   'P 1'
#
loop_
_entity.id
_entity.type
_entity.pdbx_description
1 polymer ?
#
loop_
_entity_poly.entity_id
_entity_poly.type
_entity_poly.pdbx_seq_one_letter_code
_entity_poly.pdbx_strand_id
1 'polypeptide(L)'
;MYNDYFSETPTYGASFFRHRFRMNRALFIRIMQAVEQHDDYFVQKRDNIGHLGLSCLQKVTAAYQMIAYGVPADFMDQYVRAAESTNIKSLRRFVKAVVEVFGDDYLRSPNEQDMARLLAIGESRGFSGMLGSIDRMH
;
A
#
# COMPACT_ATOMS: atom_id res chain seq x y z
N MET A 1 7.85 -10.12 -10.54
CA MET A 1 6.97 -9.38 -9.61
C MET A 1 5.48 -9.57 -9.90
N TYR A 2 4.97 -9.25 -11.09
CA TYR A 2 3.54 -9.45 -11.40
C TYR A 2 3.13 -10.93 -11.32
N ASN A 3 3.82 -11.81 -12.04
CA ASN A 3 3.55 -13.26 -12.01
C ASN A 3 3.76 -13.90 -10.62
N ASP A 4 4.58 -13.27 -9.78
CA ASP A 4 4.91 -13.81 -8.47
C ASP A 4 3.78 -13.59 -7.45
N TYR A 5 3.07 -12.46 -7.55
CA TYR A 5 2.16 -11.99 -6.49
C TYR A 5 0.80 -11.49 -6.99
N PHE A 6 0.69 -11.08 -8.24
CA PHE A 6 -0.45 -10.31 -8.77
C PHE A 6 -1.18 -10.96 -9.94
N SER A 7 -0.63 -11.99 -10.60
CA SER A 7 -1.34 -12.77 -11.61
C SER A 7 -2.54 -13.52 -11.02
N GLU A 8 -3.38 -14.08 -11.89
CA GLU A 8 -4.53 -14.92 -11.50
C GLU A 8 -4.09 -16.18 -10.75
N THR A 9 -2.99 -16.78 -11.20
CA THR A 9 -2.30 -17.91 -10.56
C THR A 9 -0.89 -17.46 -10.14
N PRO A 10 -0.73 -16.78 -8.99
CA PRO A 10 0.57 -16.27 -8.56
C PRO A 10 1.48 -17.39 -8.06
N THR A 11 2.78 -17.25 -8.32
CA THR A 11 3.81 -18.17 -7.78
C THR A 11 3.74 -18.27 -6.26
N TYR A 12 3.45 -17.15 -5.59
CA TYR A 12 3.33 -17.07 -4.13
C TYR A 12 1.89 -16.81 -3.69
N GLY A 13 1.41 -17.63 -2.75
CA GLY A 13 0.07 -17.50 -2.17
C GLY A 13 -0.11 -16.30 -1.25
N ALA A 14 -1.33 -16.14 -0.73
CA ALA A 14 -1.74 -14.99 0.08
C ALA A 14 -0.92 -14.80 1.38
N SER A 15 -0.41 -15.88 1.99
CA SER A 15 0.43 -15.81 3.19
C SER A 15 1.76 -15.11 2.90
N PHE A 16 2.45 -15.50 1.84
CA PHE A 16 3.69 -14.88 1.37
C PHE A 16 3.46 -13.44 0.93
N PHE A 17 2.35 -13.16 0.24
CA PHE A 17 1.96 -11.79 -0.08
C PHE A 17 1.86 -10.94 1.19
N ARG A 18 1.12 -11.41 2.20
CA ARG A 18 0.94 -10.69 3.46
C ARG A 18 2.26 -10.52 4.21
N HIS A 19 3.17 -11.48 4.15
CA HIS A 19 4.49 -11.33 4.75
C HIS A 19 5.34 -10.26 4.04
N ARG A 20 5.30 -10.22 2.70
CA ARG A 20 6.08 -9.29 1.86
C ARG A 20 5.52 -7.87 1.82
N PHE A 21 4.20 -7.73 1.87
CA PHE A 21 3.51 -6.44 1.73
C PHE A 21 2.80 -6.03 3.02
N ARG A 22 2.90 -6.79 4.12
CA ARG A 22 2.27 -6.51 5.43
C ARG A 22 0.75 -6.22 5.41
N MET A 23 0.10 -6.49 4.28
CA MET A 23 -1.34 -6.30 4.06
C MET A 23 -1.87 -7.38 3.14
N ASN A 24 -3.19 -7.50 3.07
CA ASN A 24 -3.81 -8.43 2.12
C ASN A 24 -3.73 -7.85 0.69
N ARG A 25 -3.79 -8.75 -0.31
CA ARG A 25 -3.67 -8.40 -1.73
C ARG A 25 -4.79 -7.46 -2.21
N ALA A 26 -6.01 -7.65 -1.73
CA ALA A 26 -7.16 -6.84 -2.14
C ALA A 26 -7.00 -5.36 -1.72
N LEU A 27 -6.51 -5.11 -0.49
CA LEU A 27 -6.25 -3.77 0.02
C LEU A 27 -5.12 -3.09 -0.77
N PHE A 28 -4.05 -3.83 -1.07
CA PHE A 28 -2.96 -3.30 -1.89
C PHE A 28 -3.47 -2.85 -3.27
N ILE A 29 -4.26 -3.71 -3.94
CA ILE A 29 -4.84 -3.39 -5.25
C ILE A 29 -5.76 -2.17 -5.16
N ARG A 30 -6.62 -2.09 -4.13
CA ARG A 30 -7.49 -0.93 -3.92
C ARG A 30 -6.70 0.37 -3.76
N ILE A 31 -5.64 0.37 -2.96
CA ILE A 31 -4.77 1.55 -2.77
C ILE A 31 -4.09 1.91 -4.10
N MET A 32 -3.53 0.93 -4.80
CA MET A 32 -2.86 1.13 -6.10
C MET A 32 -3.79 1.75 -7.14
N GLN A 33 -5.01 1.22 -7.27
CA GLN A 33 -6.01 1.74 -8.20
C GLN A 33 -6.45 3.15 -7.85
N ALA A 34 -6.69 3.43 -6.57
CA ALA A 34 -7.10 4.75 -6.12
C ALA A 34 -5.99 5.79 -6.37
N VAL A 35 -4.73 5.44 -6.11
CA VAL A 35 -3.57 6.29 -6.42
C VAL A 35 -3.39 6.51 -7.93
N GLU A 36 -3.60 5.47 -8.75
CA GLU A 36 -3.53 5.58 -10.22
C GLU A 36 -4.61 6.50 -10.78
N GLN A 37 -5.82 6.45 -10.23
CA GLN A 37 -6.93 7.32 -10.61
C GLN A 37 -6.74 8.77 -10.16
N HIS A 38 -6.02 8.99 -9.04
CA HIS A 38 -5.84 10.31 -8.44
C HIS A 38 -4.66 11.09 -9.01
N ASP A 39 -3.50 10.45 -9.23
CA ASP A 39 -2.30 11.11 -9.75
C ASP A 39 -1.83 10.49 -11.07
N ASP A 40 -1.96 11.30 -12.12
CA ASP A 40 -1.57 11.09 -13.51
C ASP A 40 -0.12 10.60 -13.72
N TYR A 41 0.73 10.75 -12.70
CA TYR A 41 2.06 10.16 -12.63
C TYR A 41 2.07 8.64 -12.62
N PHE A 42 1.09 8.02 -11.96
CA PHE A 42 1.07 6.58 -11.74
C PHE A 42 0.58 5.83 -12.97
N VAL A 43 -0.27 6.45 -13.78
CA VAL A 43 -0.68 5.94 -15.09
C VAL A 43 0.56 5.60 -15.93
N GLN A 44 0.61 4.38 -16.45
CA GLN A 44 1.70 3.94 -17.31
C GLN A 44 1.62 4.65 -18.66
N LYS A 45 2.68 5.40 -19.01
CA LYS A 45 2.79 6.18 -20.25
C LYS A 45 4.01 5.71 -21.03
N ARG A 46 4.00 5.91 -22.35
CA ARG A 46 5.20 5.72 -23.17
C ARG A 46 6.15 6.89 -22.97
N ASP A 47 7.45 6.60 -22.95
CA ASP A 47 8.49 7.62 -22.93
C ASP A 47 8.63 8.32 -24.29
N ASN A 48 9.49 9.34 -24.36
CA ASN A 48 9.72 10.12 -25.57
C ASN A 48 10.33 9.29 -26.73
N ILE A 49 10.82 8.08 -26.44
CA ILE A 49 11.43 7.15 -27.39
C ILE A 49 10.42 6.05 -27.78
N GLY A 50 9.24 6.03 -27.15
CA GLY A 50 8.14 5.11 -27.43
C GLY A 50 8.12 3.83 -26.59
N HIS A 51 9.05 3.66 -25.64
CA HIS A 51 9.06 2.53 -24.72
C HIS A 51 8.04 2.72 -23.60
N LEU A 52 7.45 1.62 -23.13
CA LEU A 52 6.58 1.66 -21.95
C LEU A 52 7.40 2.01 -20.71
N GLY A 53 7.08 3.13 -20.06
CA GLY A 53 7.65 3.50 -18.78
C GLY A 53 7.19 2.58 -17.65
N LEU A 54 7.64 2.89 -16.43
CA LEU A 54 7.25 2.11 -15.23
C LEU A 54 5.72 2.11 -15.03
N SER A 55 5.19 0.92 -14.74
CA SER A 55 3.78 0.74 -14.39
C SER A 55 3.44 1.33 -13.03
N CYS A 56 2.15 1.58 -12.78
CA CYS A 56 1.65 1.96 -11.45
C CYS A 56 2.09 0.94 -10.39
N LEU A 57 1.93 -0.36 -10.68
CA LEU A 57 2.33 -1.44 -9.79
C LEU A 57 3.80 -1.37 -9.36
N GLN A 58 4.70 -1.07 -10.30
CA GLN A 58 6.13 -0.88 -10.02
C GLN A 58 6.38 0.31 -9.09
N LYS A 59 5.81 1.48 -9.42
CA LYS A 59 5.97 2.73 -8.65
C LYS A 59 5.41 2.60 -7.23
N VAL A 60 4.19 2.08 -7.10
CA VAL A 60 3.51 1.87 -5.82
C VAL A 60 4.24 0.83 -4.99
N THR A 61 4.74 -0.25 -5.59
CA THR A 61 5.51 -1.25 -4.84
C THR A 61 6.82 -0.69 -4.33
N ALA A 62 7.56 0.09 -5.13
CA ALA A 62 8.77 0.76 -4.68
C ALA A 62 8.48 1.64 -3.45
N ALA A 63 7.50 2.55 -3.58
CA ALA A 63 7.09 3.45 -2.50
C ALA A 63 6.64 2.68 -1.24
N TYR A 64 5.79 1.67 -1.41
CA TYR A 64 5.27 0.88 -0.29
C TYR A 64 6.37 0.14 0.46
N GLN A 65 7.31 -0.48 -0.27
CA GLN A 65 8.42 -1.22 0.31
C GLN A 65 9.36 -0.31 1.12
N MET A 66 9.65 0.88 0.60
CA MET A 66 10.42 1.90 1.33
C MET A 66 9.74 2.29 2.65
N ILE A 67 8.41 2.45 2.66
CA ILE A 67 7.66 2.77 3.89
C ILE A 67 7.61 1.57 4.85
N ALA A 68 7.30 0.37 4.35
CA ALA A 68 7.04 -0.80 5.18
C ALA A 68 8.29 -1.38 5.85
N TYR A 69 9.46 -1.19 5.23
CA TYR A 69 10.72 -1.76 5.71
C TYR A 69 11.79 -0.71 6.03
N GLY A 70 11.54 0.58 5.76
CA GLY A 70 12.53 1.64 5.98
C GLY A 70 13.78 1.48 5.11
N VAL A 71 13.66 0.84 3.95
CA VAL A 71 14.79 0.61 3.04
C VAL A 71 15.11 1.86 2.23
N PRO A 72 16.40 2.15 1.95
CA PRO A 72 16.79 3.25 1.09
C PRO A 72 16.35 3.02 -0.37
N ALA A 73 16.29 4.12 -1.13
CA ALA A 73 15.68 4.13 -2.46
C ALA A 73 16.50 3.36 -3.51
N ASP A 74 17.82 3.32 -3.35
CA ASP A 74 18.79 2.62 -4.19
C ASP A 74 18.67 1.08 -4.09
N PHE A 75 18.21 0.57 -2.94
CA PHE A 75 17.91 -0.86 -2.76
C PHE A 75 16.77 -1.34 -3.67
N MET A 76 15.85 -0.45 -4.03
CA MET A 76 14.72 -0.78 -4.90
C MET A 76 15.09 -0.88 -6.38
N ASP A 77 16.25 -0.35 -6.79
CA ASP A 77 16.73 -0.37 -8.18
C ASP A 77 16.87 -1.81 -8.69
N GLN A 78 17.30 -2.76 -7.84
CA GLN A 78 17.43 -4.17 -8.20
C GLN A 78 16.08 -4.88 -8.36
N TYR A 79 15.04 -4.43 -7.64
CA TYR A 79 13.75 -5.12 -7.59
C TYR A 79 12.74 -4.57 -8.60
N VAL A 80 12.72 -3.26 -8.78
CA VAL A 80 11.75 -2.54 -9.62
C VAL A 80 12.38 -2.08 -10.95
N ARG A 81 13.72 -2.13 -11.06
CA ARG A 81 14.50 -1.65 -12.21
C ARG A 81 14.21 -0.18 -12.52
N ALA A 82 14.21 0.64 -11.49
CA ALA A 82 13.97 2.07 -11.54
C ALA A 82 15.12 2.78 -10.85
N ALA A 83 15.56 3.94 -11.35
CA ALA A 83 16.63 4.70 -10.70
C ALA A 83 16.18 5.26 -9.34
N GLU A 84 17.12 5.42 -8.41
CA GLU A 84 16.91 6.00 -7.08
C GLU A 84 16.03 7.26 -7.09
N SER A 85 16.32 8.22 -7.97
CA SER A 85 15.57 9.47 -8.09
C SER A 85 14.08 9.26 -8.45
N THR A 86 13.80 8.21 -9.23
CA THR A 86 12.44 7.80 -9.59
C THR A 86 11.73 7.12 -8.43
N ASN A 87 12.44 6.32 -7.63
CA ASN A 87 11.91 5.69 -6.42
C ASN A 87 11.56 6.75 -5.37
N ILE A 88 12.42 7.74 -5.13
CA ILE A 88 12.16 8.87 -4.22
C ILE A 88 10.95 9.69 -4.70
N LYS A 89 10.88 9.99 -6.00
CA LYS A 89 9.73 10.71 -6.58
C LYS A 89 8.43 9.92 -6.43
N SER A 90 8.47 8.62 -6.68
CA SER A 90 7.32 7.72 -6.50
C SER A 90 6.86 7.70 -5.05
N LEU A 91 7.79 7.60 -4.09
CA LEU A 91 7.47 7.65 -2.66
C LEU A 91 6.75 8.94 -2.29
N ARG A 92 7.29 10.10 -2.67
CA ARG A 92 6.69 11.40 -2.34
C ARG A 92 5.28 11.55 -2.91
N ARG A 93 5.08 11.20 -4.18
CA ARG A 93 3.75 11.28 -4.82
C ARG A 93 2.78 10.26 -4.23
N PHE A 94 3.26 9.06 -3.91
CA PHE A 94 2.44 8.01 -3.30
C PHE A 94 1.91 8.43 -1.94
N VAL A 95 2.78 8.90 -1.03
CA VAL A 95 2.36 9.37 0.29
C VAL A 95 1.35 10.50 0.18
N LYS A 96 1.61 11.47 -0.70
CA LYS A 96 0.69 12.59 -0.96
C LYS A 96 -0.69 12.08 -1.43
N ALA A 97 -0.71 11.24 -2.46
CA ALA A 97 -1.95 10.69 -3.01
C ALA A 97 -2.72 9.85 -1.97
N VAL A 98 -2.02 9.04 -1.16
CA VAL A 98 -2.67 8.26 -0.09
C VAL A 98 -3.31 9.17 0.95
N VAL A 99 -2.61 10.23 1.39
CA VAL A 99 -3.16 11.19 2.35
C VAL A 99 -4.36 11.93 1.76
N GLU A 100 -4.29 12.37 0.50
CA GLU A 100 -5.39 13.10 -0.15
C GLU A 100 -6.62 12.21 -0.40
N VAL A 101 -6.41 10.93 -0.73
CA VAL A 101 -7.51 9.99 -1.05
C VAL A 101 -8.13 9.38 0.21
N PHE A 102 -7.32 9.06 1.22
CA PHE A 102 -7.74 8.28 2.38
C PHE A 102 -7.67 9.04 3.70
N GLY A 103 -7.13 10.27 3.71
CA GLY A 103 -6.89 11.03 4.93
C GLY A 103 -8.16 11.35 5.71
N ASP A 104 -9.21 11.78 5.02
CA ASP A 104 -10.48 12.15 5.65
C ASP A 104 -11.21 10.94 6.26
N ASP A 105 -11.00 9.75 5.70
CA ASP A 105 -11.62 8.53 6.21
C ASP A 105 -10.79 7.88 7.34
N TYR A 106 -9.47 7.85 7.19
CA TYR A 106 -8.60 6.98 7.98
C TYR A 106 -7.53 7.69 8.83
N LEU A 107 -7.21 8.95 8.53
CA LEU A 107 -6.22 9.75 9.29
C LEU A 107 -6.87 10.79 10.20
N ARG A 108 -8.20 10.90 10.20
CA ARG A 108 -8.96 11.68 11.19
C ARG A 108 -9.09 10.95 12.52
N SER A 109 -9.42 11.70 13.57
CA SER A 109 -9.86 11.10 14.83
C SER A 109 -11.14 10.26 14.61
N PRO A 110 -11.24 9.07 15.23
CA PRO A 110 -12.46 8.26 15.19
C PRO A 110 -13.67 9.06 15.68
N ASN A 111 -14.80 8.94 14.98
CA ASN A 111 -16.07 9.49 15.43
C ASN A 111 -16.88 8.42 16.18
N GLU A 112 -18.04 8.78 16.72
CA GLU A 112 -18.90 7.85 17.47
C GLU A 112 -19.30 6.61 16.65
N GLN A 113 -19.51 6.76 15.33
CA GLN A 113 -19.85 5.63 14.45
C GLN A 113 -18.67 4.67 14.27
N ASP A 114 -17.45 5.21 14.10
CA ASP A 114 -16.24 4.38 14.04
C ASP A 114 -16.03 3.63 15.34
N MET A 115 -16.23 4.31 16.48
CA MET A 115 -16.15 3.69 17.80
C MET A 115 -17.17 2.57 17.98
N ALA A 116 -18.44 2.83 17.67
CA ALA A 116 -19.50 1.83 17.77
C ALA A 116 -19.22 0.61 16.86
N ARG A 117 -18.74 0.86 15.64
CA ARG A 117 -18.33 -0.21 14.71
C ARG A 117 -17.15 -1.02 15.26
N LEU A 118 -16.12 -0.35 15.80
CA LEU A 118 -14.96 -1.02 16.38
C LEU A 118 -15.35 -1.85 17.61
N LEU A 119 -16.25 -1.35 18.46
CA LEU A 119 -16.80 -2.08 19.61
C LEU A 119 -17.57 -3.32 19.17
N ALA A 120 -18.49 -3.19 18.21
CA ALA A 120 -19.26 -4.33 17.70
C ALA A 120 -18.34 -5.42 17.09
N ILE A 121 -17.29 -5.01 16.37
CA ILE A 121 -16.27 -5.95 15.87
C ILE A 121 -15.53 -6.61 17.03
N GLY A 122 -15.15 -5.84 18.06
CA GLY A 122 -14.51 -6.35 19.28
C GLY A 122 -15.38 -7.40 19.96
N GLU A 123 -16.65 -7.10 20.22
CA GLU A 123 -17.63 -8.00 20.83
C GLU A 123 -17.82 -9.28 20.00
N SER A 124 -17.96 -9.17 18.67
CA SER A 124 -18.09 -10.34 17.79
C SER A 124 -16.87 -11.28 17.85
N ARG A 125 -15.71 -10.75 18.26
CA ARG A 125 -14.45 -11.48 18.42
C ARG A 125 -14.16 -11.87 19.87
N GLY A 126 -15.08 -11.60 20.81
CA GLY A 126 -14.93 -11.90 22.24
C GLY A 126 -14.20 -10.83 23.06
N PHE A 127 -13.89 -9.67 22.48
CA PHE A 127 -13.22 -8.54 23.13
C PHE A 127 -14.23 -7.44 23.52
N SER A 128 -15.09 -7.74 24.49
CA SER A 128 -16.05 -6.77 25.04
C SER A 128 -15.33 -5.65 25.80
N GLY A 129 -15.38 -4.41 25.30
CA GLY A 129 -14.91 -3.21 26.00
C GLY A 129 -13.46 -2.75 25.73
N MET A 130 -12.75 -3.31 24.75
CA MET A 130 -11.37 -2.89 24.43
C MET A 130 -11.29 -1.75 23.41
N LEU A 131 -11.55 -0.52 23.87
CA LEU A 131 -11.08 0.71 23.22
C LEU A 131 -10.15 1.42 24.21
N GLY A 132 -8.89 0.97 24.32
CA GLY A 132 -7.89 1.66 25.16
C GLY A 132 -6.83 0.80 25.85
N SER A 133 -6.88 -0.54 25.77
CA SER A 133 -5.79 -1.38 26.30
C SER A 133 -4.98 -1.98 25.16
N ILE A 134 -3.82 -1.39 24.89
CA ILE A 134 -2.74 -1.99 24.07
C ILE A 134 -1.94 -3.00 24.93
N ASP A 135 -2.26 -3.13 26.22
CA ASP A 135 -1.48 -3.91 27.18
C ASP A 135 -2.01 -5.32 27.41
N ARG A 136 -2.15 -6.11 26.33
CA ARG A 136 -2.14 -7.59 26.40
C ARG A 136 -1.64 -8.18 25.08
N MET A 137 -0.32 -8.18 24.91
CA MET A 137 0.37 -9.25 24.19
C MET A 137 1.29 -9.96 25.20
N HIS A 138 0.83 -11.10 25.73
CA HIS A 138 1.71 -12.13 26.26
C HIS A 138 1.52 -13.38 25.39
#